data_AF-A0A5Y8WN02-F1
#
_entry.id   AF-A0A5Y8WN02-F1
#
_cell.length_a   1.000
_cell.length_b   1.000
_cell.length_c   1.000
_cell.angle_alpha   90.00
_cell.angle_beta   90.00
_cell.angle_gamma   90.00
#
_symmetry.space_group_name_H-M   'P 1'
#
loop_
_entity.id
_entity.type
_entity.pdbx_description
1 polymer ?
#
loop_
_entity_poly.entity_id
_entity_poly.type
_entity_poly.pdbx_seq_one_letter_code
_entity_poly.pdbx_strand_id
1 'polypeptide(L)' 'MKPNLYNDHFQNFKRYNIPKAQLVIADIPYNLGNNAYASSPEWYINGDNKNGESKKANKAFFDT' A
#
# COMPACT_ATOMS: atom_id res chain seq x y z
N MET A 1 29.04 -6.93 -8.30
CA MET A 1 28.37 -6.32 -7.14
C MET A 1 26.99 -6.94 -7.01
N LYS A 2 26.62 -7.46 -5.83
CA LYS A 2 25.31 -8.11 -5.62
C LYS A 2 24.27 -7.07 -5.19
N PRO A 3 23.02 -7.14 -5.67
CA PRO A 3 21.96 -6.27 -5.20
C PRO A 3 21.61 -6.58 -3.74
N ASN A 4 21.43 -5.54 -2.92
CA ASN A 4 20.94 -5.66 -1.55
C ASN A 4 19.42 -5.51 -1.56
N LEU A 5 18.72 -6.47 -0.97
CA LEU A 5 17.26 -6.46 -0.84
C LEU A 5 16.89 -6.14 0.60
N TYR A 6 15.99 -5.17 0.77
CA TYR A 6 15.43 -4.77 2.05
C TYR A 6 13.92 -4.96 1.98
N ASN A 7 13.35 -5.72 2.91
CA ASN A 7 11.89 -5.83 3.06
C ASN A 7 11.46 -4.78 4.09
N ASP A 8 11.15 -3.57 3.60
CA ASP A 8 10.72 -2.45 4.43
C ASP A 8 9.81 -1.50 3.62
N HIS A 9 9.15 -0.57 4.30
CA HIS A 9 8.31 0.45 3.69
C HIS A 9 9.14 1.39 2.78
N PHE A 10 8.57 1.81 1.66
CA PHE A 10 9.25 2.60 0.61
C PHE A 10 9.96 3.86 1.13
N GLN A 11 9.46 4.46 2.22
CA GLN A 11 10.02 5.68 2.81
C GLN A 11 11.16 5.46 3.82
N ASN A 12 11.46 4.21 4.19
CA ASN A 12 12.43 3.89 5.25
C ASN A 12 13.90 3.86 4.79
N PHE A 13 14.21 4.26 3.55
CA PHE A 13 15.59 4.30 3.04
C PHE A 13 16.56 5.10 3.94
N LYS A 14 16.04 6.13 4.64
CA LYS A 14 16.80 6.95 5.60
C LYS A 14 17.34 6.12 6.77
N ARG A 15 16.59 5.12 7.25
CA ARG A 15 16.98 4.27 8.38
C ARG A 15 18.26 3.47 8.09
N TYR A 16 18.46 3.12 6.82
CA TYR A 16 19.57 2.28 6.38
C TYR A 16 20.75 3.09 5.82
N ASN A 17 20.70 4.43 5.90
CA ASN A 17 21.67 5.32 5.26
C ASN A 17 21.91 4.97 3.78
N ILE A 18 20.86 4.49 3.09
CA ILE A 18 20.96 4.17 1.67
C ILE A 18 21.16 5.51 0.93
N PRO A 19 22.26 5.69 0.18
CA PRO A 19 22.48 6.91 -0.58
C PRO A 19 21.35 7.11 -1.59
N LYS A 20 21.01 8.36 -1.89
CA LYS A 20 19.96 8.67 -2.87
C LYS A 20 20.29 7.97 -4.19
N ALA A 21 19.34 7.19 -4.69
CA ALA A 21 19.49 6.52 -5.97
C ALA A 21 19.40 7.54 -7.11
N GLN A 22 20.16 7.30 -8.17
CA GLN A 22 20.05 8.06 -9.42
C GLN A 22 18.78 7.70 -10.20
N LEU A 23 18.26 6.48 -10.00
CA LEU A 23 17.02 5.99 -10.59
C LEU A 23 16.24 5.19 -9.54
N VAL A 24 14.96 5.50 -9.40
CA VAL A 24 14.01 4.74 -8.58
C VAL A 24 12.91 4.24 -9.49
N ILE A 25 12.72 2.92 -9.55
CA ILE A 25 11.59 2.29 -10.24
C ILE A 25 10.67 1.77 -9.16
N ALA A 26 9.43 2.28 -9.11
CA ALA A 26 8.44 1.86 -8.16
C ALA A 26 7.06 1.81 -8.82
N ASP A 27 6.35 0.71 -8.63
CA ASP A 27 4.93 0.57 -8.96
C ASP A 27 4.12 0.87 -7.70
N ILE A 28 4.03 2.16 -7.35
CA ILE A 28 3.38 2.59 -6.12
C ILE A 28 1.86 2.56 -6.35
N PRO A 29 1.07 1.85 -5.52
CA PRO A 29 -0.37 1.89 -5.65
C PRO A 29 -0.86 3.33 -5.43
N TYR A 30 -1.93 3.72 -6.15
CA TYR A 30 -2.52 5.05 -6.00
C TYR A 30 -2.81 5.34 -4.52
N ASN A 31 -2.48 6.56 -4.07
CA ASN A 31 -2.80 7.01 -2.72
C ASN A 31 -4.30 7.27 -2.61
N LEU A 32 -5.07 6.21 -2.36
CA LEU A 32 -6.52 6.23 -2.21
C LEU A 32 -6.93 6.59 -0.76
N GLY A 33 -5.99 6.88 0.13
CA GLY A 33 -6.27 7.12 1.54
C GLY A 33 -7.09 5.97 2.13
N ASN A 34 -8.21 6.30 2.78
CA ASN A 34 -9.15 5.34 3.36
C ASN A 34 -9.96 4.55 2.32
N ASN A 35 -9.83 4.85 1.04
CA ASN A 35 -10.55 4.19 -0.05
C ASN A 35 -9.72 3.10 -0.73
N ALA A 36 -8.77 2.49 -0.01
CA ALA A 36 -7.89 1.47 -0.55
C ALA A 36 -8.64 0.36 -1.30
N TYR A 37 -9.74 -0.11 -0.72
CA TYR A 37 -10.53 -1.21 -1.28
C TYR A 37 -11.74 -0.74 -2.09
N ALA A 38 -11.90 0.55 -2.38
CA ALA A 38 -13.15 1.09 -2.95
C ALA A 38 -13.47 0.55 -4.36
N SER A 39 -12.46 0.09 -5.10
CA SER A 39 -12.63 -0.59 -6.40
C SER A 39 -12.72 -2.11 -6.30
N SER A 40 -12.66 -2.67 -5.08
CA SER A 40 -12.67 -4.11 -4.83
C SER A 40 -14.01 -4.55 -4.25
N PRO A 41 -14.55 -5.73 -4.66
CA PRO A 41 -15.69 -6.35 -3.98
C PRO A 41 -15.46 -6.54 -2.48
N GLU A 42 -14.19 -6.62 -2.06
CA GLU A 42 -13.81 -6.71 -0.64
C GLU A 42 -14.23 -5.50 0.20
N TRP A 43 -14.62 -4.37 -0.41
CA TRP A 43 -15.26 -3.26 0.31
C TRP A 43 -16.57 -3.67 0.98
N TYR A 44 -17.26 -4.66 0.44
CA TYR A 44 -18.59 -5.07 0.90
C TYR A 44 -18.58 -6.46 1.56
N ILE A 45 -19.52 -6.70 2.49
CA ILE A 45 -19.65 -8.00 3.14
C ILE A 45 -20.06 -9.05 2.10
N ASN A 46 -19.26 -10.11 1.97
CA ASN A 46 -19.41 -11.16 0.94
C ASN A 46 -19.40 -10.63 -0.51
N GLY A 47 -18.83 -9.44 -0.75
CA GLY A 47 -18.78 -8.87 -2.10
C GLY A 47 -20.07 -8.18 -2.57
N ASP A 48 -21.09 -8.07 -1.71
CA ASP A 48 -22.40 -7.51 -2.08
C ASP A 48 -22.71 -6.28 -1.23
N ASN A 49 -22.96 -5.14 -1.90
CA ASN A 49 -23.27 -3.87 -1.25
C ASN A 49 -24.58 -3.89 -0.45
N LYS A 50 -25.48 -4.84 -0.73
CA LYS A 50 -26.72 -5.04 0.02
C LYS A 50 -26.45 -5.56 1.43
N ASN A 51 -25.33 -6.23 1.64
CA ASN A 51 -24.94 -6.76 2.95
C ASN A 51 -24.21 -5.72 3.81
N GLY A 52 -23.96 -4.52 3.28
CA GLY A 52 -23.24 -3.44 3.96
C GLY A 52 -21.73 -3.48 3.76
N GLU A 53 -21.06 -2.54 4.42
CA GLU A 53 -19.60 -2.34 4.34
C GLU A 53 -18.82 -3.37 5.15
N SER A 54 -17.70 -3.83 4.60
CA SER A 54 -16.81 -4.79 5.24
C SER A 54 -15.83 -4.11 6.22
N LYS A 55 -15.07 -4.92 6.96
CA LYS A 55 -13.97 -4.40 7.81
C LYS A 55 -12.85 -3.70 7.04
N LYS A 56 -12.79 -3.92 5.72
CA LYS A 56 -11.83 -3.30 4.80
C LYS A 56 -12.38 -2.00 4.20
N ALA A 57 -13.66 -1.69 4.38
CA ALA A 57 -14.20 -0.38 4.03
C ALA A 57 -13.57 0.71 4.89
N ASN A 58 -13.37 1.89 4.30
CA ASN A 58 -12.73 3.05 4.93
C ASN A 58 -11.35 2.76 5.56
N LYS A 59 -10.63 1.76 5.03
CA LYS A 59 -9.26 1.43 5.45
C LYS A 59 -8.24 1.88 4.42
N ALA A 60 -7.08 2.32 4.91
CA ALA A 60 -5.91 2.56 4.09
C ALA A 60 -5.12 1.26 3.86
N PHE A 61 -4.35 1.21 2.77
CA PHE A 61 -3.42 0.11 2.50
C PHE A 61 -2.22 0.11 3.44
N PHE A 62 -1.84 1.30 3.90
CA PHE A 62 -0.64 1.52 4.68
C PHE A 62 -1.04 1.92 6.09
N ASP A 63 -0.53 1.18 7.08
CA ASP A 63 -0.51 1.62 8.46
C ASP A 63 0.51 2.78 8.54
N THR A 64 0.03 4.01 8.68
CA THR A 64 0.86 5.22 8.79
C THR A 64 0.89 5.74 10.22
#